data_AF-A0A7U6KH10-F1
#
_entry.id   AF-A0A7U6KH10-F1
#
_cell.length_a   1.000
_cell.length_b   1.000
_cell.length_c   1.000
_cell.angle_alpha   90.00
_cell.angle_beta   90.00
_cell.angle_gamma   90.00
#
_symmetry.space_group_name_H-M   'P 1'
#
loop_
_entity.id
_entity.type
_entity.pdbx_description
1 polymer ?
#
loop_
_entity_poly.entity_id
_entity_poly.type
_entity_poly.pdbx_seq_one_letter_code
_entity_poly.pdbx_strand_id
1 'polypeptide(L)'
;MMKIGANSKIANYNMDVTANSSTKKKDLKKAGSTADCLELSADGIKALKNSKSEEKSYDLAKVLAIHEKGFHEIPSREESDYYWEARRNDPALDARLYAEDKAEAIKFVGQVQTILMKARSGQKLTPEEKALVQNDPFLKQEIELRKSQAL
;
A
#
# COMPACT_ATOMS: atom_id res chain seq x y z
N MET A 1 39.93 -3.35 -16.06
CA MET A 1 39.13 -2.17 -16.48
C MET A 1 37.95 -2.66 -17.31
N MET A 2 36.75 -2.68 -16.74
CA MET A 2 35.50 -2.92 -17.46
C MET A 2 34.52 -1.83 -17.04
N LYS A 3 34.05 -1.04 -18.03
CA LYS A 3 33.03 -0.02 -17.86
C LYS A 3 31.67 -0.70 -17.98
N ILE A 4 30.87 -0.66 -16.92
CA ILE A 4 29.44 -1.02 -16.98
C ILE A 4 28.66 0.29 -16.98
N GLY A 5 28.13 0.67 -18.14
CA GLY A 5 27.24 1.80 -18.29
C GLY A 5 25.81 1.40 -17.90
N ALA A 6 25.33 1.90 -16.76
CA ALA A 6 23.94 1.76 -16.35
C ALA A 6 23.11 2.89 -17.00
N ASN A 7 22.35 2.56 -18.04
CA ASN A 7 21.27 3.42 -18.54
C ASN A 7 19.96 2.99 -17.87
N SER A 8 19.64 3.60 -16.73
CA SER A 8 18.32 3.53 -16.12
C SER A 8 17.53 4.77 -16.53
N LYS A 9 16.56 4.61 -17.44
CA LYS A 9 15.62 5.65 -17.84
C LYS A 9 14.72 6.00 -16.65
N ILE A 10 14.93 7.16 -16.04
CA ILE A 10 14.00 7.77 -15.09
C ILE A 10 12.81 8.29 -15.90
N ALA A 11 11.65 7.66 -15.76
CA ALA A 11 10.40 8.18 -16.29
C ALA A 11 9.87 9.25 -15.32
N ASN A 12 10.10 10.53 -15.65
CA ASN A 12 9.47 11.66 -14.99
C ASN A 12 8.01 11.75 -15.45
N TYR A 13 7.07 11.52 -14.53
CA TYR A 13 5.69 11.96 -14.72
C TYR A 13 5.61 13.45 -14.34
N ASN A 14 5.65 14.31 -15.35
CA ASN A 14 5.30 15.73 -15.20
C ASN A 14 3.78 15.84 -15.00
N MET A 15 3.37 16.37 -13.85
CA MET A 15 2.01 16.88 -13.62
C MET A 15 1.94 18.28 -14.25
N ASP A 16 1.40 18.39 -15.46
CA ASP A 16 1.03 19.68 -16.04
C ASP A 16 -0.37 20.06 -15.55
N VAL A 17 -0.38 20.93 -14.53
CA VAL A 17 -1.54 21.77 -14.19
C VAL A 17 -1.38 23.06 -14.98
N THR A 18 -2.20 23.26 -16.01
CA THR A 18 -2.51 24.60 -16.50
C THR A 18 -3.95 24.70 -16.99
N ALA A 19 -4.51 25.88 -16.69
CA ALA A 19 -5.92 26.17 -16.60
C ALA A 19 -6.55 26.67 -17.92
N ASN A 20 -7.88 26.75 -17.86
CA ASN A 20 -8.78 27.61 -18.62
C ASN A 20 -9.05 27.27 -20.09
N SER A 21 -10.32 26.95 -20.35
CA SER A 21 -11.03 27.60 -21.45
C SER A 21 -12.42 28.07 -20.97
N SER A 22 -12.61 29.38 -20.99
CA SER A 22 -13.91 30.01 -20.93
C SER A 22 -14.59 29.90 -22.30
N THR A 23 -15.89 29.63 -22.35
CA THR A 23 -16.87 30.54 -22.98
C THR A 23 -18.32 30.03 -22.90
N LYS A 24 -19.21 31.03 -22.78
CA LYS A 24 -20.65 31.06 -23.05
C LYS A 24 -21.63 30.61 -21.96
N LYS A 25 -22.09 31.63 -21.22
CA LYS A 25 -23.44 31.73 -20.64
C LYS A 25 -24.50 31.37 -21.69
N LYS A 26 -25.37 30.41 -21.35
CA LYS A 26 -26.79 30.42 -21.74
C LYS A 26 -27.62 29.92 -20.55
N ASP A 27 -28.39 30.86 -20.01
CA ASP A 27 -29.67 30.76 -19.32
C ASP A 27 -29.96 29.59 -18.36
N LEU A 28 -30.12 29.99 -17.10
CA LEU A 28 -30.84 29.27 -16.04
C LEU A 28 -32.19 28.74 -16.56
N LYS A 29 -32.44 27.44 -16.39
CA LYS A 29 -33.75 26.93 -15.98
C LYS A 29 -33.66 25.53 -15.36
N LYS A 30 -34.09 25.49 -14.09
CA LYS A 30 -34.59 24.37 -13.27
C LYS A 30 -33.63 23.24 -12.88
N ALA A 31 -33.53 23.13 -11.56
CA ALA A 31 -32.89 22.08 -10.79
C ALA A 31 -33.40 20.68 -11.14
N GLY A 32 -32.46 19.74 -11.26
CA GLY A 32 -32.65 18.31 -11.19
C GLY A 32 -31.34 17.73 -10.65
N SER A 33 -31.40 17.13 -9.48
CA SER A 33 -30.28 16.49 -8.79
C SER A 33 -29.63 15.42 -9.68
N THR A 34 -28.45 15.66 -10.25
CA THR A 34 -27.63 14.60 -10.86
C THR A 34 -26.90 13.86 -9.75
N ALA A 35 -27.64 13.00 -9.05
CA ALA A 35 -27.01 11.81 -8.53
C ALA A 35 -26.65 10.99 -9.77
N ASP A 36 -25.38 10.98 -10.17
CA ASP A 36 -24.83 9.95 -11.05
C ASP A 36 -24.93 8.62 -10.29
N CYS A 37 -26.15 8.09 -10.24
CA CYS A 37 -26.44 6.75 -9.80
C CYS A 37 -26.17 5.88 -11.02
N LEU A 38 -25.06 5.16 -11.00
CA LEU A 38 -24.78 4.08 -11.95
C LEU A 38 -25.97 3.10 -11.92
N GLU A 39 -26.92 3.24 -12.85
CA GLU A 39 -27.95 2.24 -13.09
C GLU A 39 -27.25 0.99 -13.63
N LEU A 40 -27.04 0.01 -12.74
CA LEU A 40 -26.55 -1.31 -13.13
C LEU A 40 -27.54 -1.93 -14.12
N SER A 41 -27.06 -2.35 -15.29
CA SER A 41 -27.90 -2.99 -16.30
C SER A 41 -28.57 -4.25 -15.73
N ALA A 42 -29.75 -4.59 -16.25
CA ALA A 42 -30.49 -5.78 -15.84
C ALA A 42 -29.66 -7.07 -15.98
N ASP A 43 -28.72 -7.09 -16.93
CA ASP A 43 -27.76 -8.17 -17.11
C ASP A 43 -26.66 -8.16 -16.05
N GLY A 44 -26.18 -6.99 -15.62
CA GLY A 44 -25.26 -6.83 -14.48
C GLY A 44 -25.88 -7.30 -13.16
N ILE A 45 -27.16 -7.02 -12.95
CA ILE A 45 -27.91 -7.50 -11.77
C ILE A 45 -28.11 -9.03 -11.83
N LYS A 46 -28.36 -9.60 -13.01
CA LYS A 46 -28.44 -11.06 -13.19
C LYS A 46 -27.11 -11.76 -12.98
N ALA A 47 -26.00 -11.17 -13.42
CA ALA A 47 -24.65 -11.71 -13.20
C ALA A 47 -24.32 -11.78 -11.69
N LEU A 48 -24.68 -10.72 -10.93
CA LEU A 48 -24.52 -10.67 -9.47
C LEU A 48 -25.42 -11.65 -8.71
N LYS A 49 -26.63 -11.94 -9.21
CA LYS A 49 -27.54 -12.92 -8.59
C LYS A 49 -27.15 -14.38 -8.86
N ASN A 50 -26.39 -14.65 -9.91
CA ASN A 50 -25.98 -15.99 -10.31
C ASN A 50 -24.61 -16.41 -9.77
N SER A 51 -23.82 -15.48 -9.22
CA SER A 51 -22.67 -15.83 -8.38
C SER A 51 -23.16 -16.27 -7.00
N LYS A 52 -23.75 -17.46 -6.92
CA LYS A 52 -23.74 -18.23 -5.67
C LYS A 52 -22.29 -18.57 -5.38
N SER A 53 -21.57 -17.65 -4.73
CA SER A 53 -20.39 -18.05 -3.99
C SER A 53 -20.90 -18.99 -2.91
N GLU A 54 -20.53 -20.26 -3.00
CA GLU A 54 -20.52 -21.12 -1.82
C GLU A 54 -19.75 -20.32 -0.77
N GLU A 55 -20.44 -19.80 0.25
CA GLU A 55 -19.81 -19.09 1.37
C GLU A 55 -18.89 -20.10 2.04
N LYS A 56 -17.64 -20.15 1.58
CA LYS A 56 -16.58 -20.85 2.28
C LYS A 56 -16.43 -20.11 3.60
N SER A 57 -17.04 -20.67 4.63
CA SER A 57 -16.97 -20.15 5.99
C SER A 57 -15.54 -20.37 6.48
N TYR A 58 -14.78 -19.29 6.60
CA TYR A 58 -13.45 -19.30 7.23
C TYR A 58 -13.57 -18.98 8.72
N ASP A 59 -12.66 -19.50 9.51
CA ASP A 59 -12.52 -19.13 10.91
C ASP A 59 -11.76 -17.79 10.98
N LEU A 60 -12.50 -16.73 11.28
CA LEU A 60 -11.98 -15.37 11.37
C LEU A 60 -10.82 -15.27 12.38
N ALA A 61 -10.90 -15.97 13.51
CA ALA A 61 -9.86 -15.93 14.52
C ALA A 61 -8.56 -16.55 13.99
N LYS A 62 -8.67 -17.64 13.22
CA LYS A 62 -7.53 -18.27 12.56
C LYS A 62 -6.89 -17.35 11.52
N VAL A 63 -7.69 -16.67 10.69
CA VAL A 63 -7.15 -15.73 9.69
C VAL A 63 -6.41 -14.57 10.35
N LEU A 64 -6.99 -14.01 11.42
CA LEU A 64 -6.36 -12.94 12.19
C LEU A 64 -5.07 -13.39 12.89
N ALA A 65 -5.04 -14.60 13.43
CA ALA A 65 -3.83 -15.16 14.03
C ALA A 65 -2.70 -15.32 13.01
N ILE A 66 -3.02 -15.79 11.79
CA ILE A 66 -2.04 -15.91 10.71
C ILE A 66 -1.57 -14.52 10.24
N HIS A 67 -2.47 -13.54 10.19
CA HIS A 67 -2.13 -12.16 9.85
C HIS A 67 -1.09 -11.58 10.81
N GLU A 68 -1.36 -11.66 12.11
CA GLU A 68 -0.45 -11.15 13.15
C GLU A 68 0.89 -11.89 13.13
N LYS A 69 0.85 -13.22 12.96
CA LYS A 69 2.05 -14.04 12.84
C LYS A 69 2.95 -13.56 11.71
N GLY A 70 2.37 -13.16 10.57
CA GLY A 70 3.11 -12.68 9.40
C GLY A 70 3.99 -11.45 9.65
N PHE A 71 3.77 -10.69 10.73
CA PHE A 71 4.63 -9.57 11.10
C PHE A 71 5.89 -9.98 11.89
N HIS A 72 5.87 -11.13 12.55
CA HIS A 72 6.93 -11.55 13.46
C HIS A 72 7.65 -12.83 12.99
N GLU A 73 6.96 -13.67 12.23
CA GLU A 73 7.42 -14.99 11.81
C GLU A 73 6.92 -15.32 10.39
N ILE A 74 7.62 -16.24 9.71
CA ILE A 74 7.18 -16.76 8.41
C ILE A 74 6.09 -17.81 8.65
N PRO A 75 4.84 -17.60 8.20
CA PRO A 75 3.79 -18.60 8.34
C PRO A 75 4.12 -19.87 7.55
N SER A 76 3.53 -21.00 7.95
CA SER A 76 3.64 -22.23 7.18
C SER A 76 2.97 -22.06 5.81
N ARG A 77 3.28 -22.95 4.87
CA ARG A 77 2.65 -22.93 3.55
C ARG A 77 1.13 -23.11 3.64
N GLU A 78 0.68 -24.03 4.49
CA GLU A 78 -0.75 -24.29 4.70
C GLU A 78 -1.46 -23.10 5.35
N GLU A 79 -0.81 -22.42 6.30
CA GLU A 79 -1.31 -21.17 6.89
C GLU A 79 -1.42 -20.07 5.84
N SER A 80 -0.39 -19.92 5.00
CA SER A 80 -0.37 -18.93 3.93
C SER A 80 -1.47 -19.20 2.89
N ASP A 81 -1.63 -20.45 2.45
CA ASP A 81 -2.65 -20.84 1.49
C ASP A 81 -4.05 -20.57 2.06
N TYR A 82 -4.30 -20.95 3.32
CA TYR A 82 -5.55 -20.66 4.03
C TYR A 82 -5.84 -19.15 4.12
N TYR A 83 -4.83 -18.37 4.47
CA TYR A 83 -4.93 -16.91 4.61
C TYR A 83 -5.26 -16.23 3.28
N TRP A 84 -4.54 -16.57 2.21
CA TRP A 84 -4.78 -15.98 0.89
C TRP A 84 -6.09 -16.43 0.27
N GLU A 85 -6.54 -17.66 0.51
CA GLU A 85 -7.87 -18.11 0.11
C GLU A 85 -8.98 -17.38 0.85
N ALA A 86 -8.84 -17.14 2.16
CA ALA A 86 -9.81 -16.38 2.93
C ALA A 86 -9.94 -14.94 2.40
N ARG A 87 -8.81 -14.27 2.14
CA ARG A 87 -8.79 -12.92 1.54
C ARG A 87 -9.41 -12.88 0.15
N ARG A 88 -9.17 -13.90 -0.69
CA ARG A 88 -9.73 -13.96 -2.05
C ARG A 88 -11.25 -14.09 -2.05
N ASN A 89 -11.80 -14.82 -1.09
CA ASN A 89 -13.22 -15.20 -1.09
C ASN A 89 -14.09 -14.30 -0.21
N ASP A 90 -13.51 -13.47 0.65
CA ASP A 90 -14.22 -12.47 1.47
C ASP A 90 -13.66 -11.06 1.24
N PRO A 91 -14.29 -10.26 0.36
CA PRO A 91 -13.84 -8.89 0.07
C PRO A 91 -13.89 -7.94 1.27
N ALA A 92 -14.80 -8.16 2.23
CA ALA A 92 -14.91 -7.31 3.41
C ALA A 92 -13.75 -7.57 4.38
N LEU A 93 -13.39 -8.85 4.56
CA LEU A 93 -12.21 -9.26 5.31
C LEU A 93 -10.92 -8.75 4.66
N ASP A 94 -10.78 -8.89 3.34
CA ASP A 94 -9.60 -8.41 2.63
C ASP A 94 -9.43 -6.89 2.75
N ALA A 95 -10.52 -6.13 2.60
CA ALA A 95 -10.49 -4.68 2.78
C ALA A 95 -10.03 -4.27 4.19
N ARG A 96 -10.46 -5.01 5.22
CA ARG A 96 -10.03 -4.76 6.61
C ARG A 96 -8.55 -5.06 6.80
N LEU A 97 -8.10 -6.24 6.39
CA LEU A 97 -6.70 -6.65 6.52
C LEU A 97 -5.77 -5.74 5.71
N TYR A 98 -6.19 -5.31 4.53
CA TYR A 98 -5.44 -4.36 3.71
C TYR A 98 -5.28 -2.99 4.40
N ALA A 99 -6.30 -2.51 5.12
CA ALA A 99 -6.19 -1.27 5.87
C ALA A 99 -5.17 -1.38 7.02
N GLU A 100 -5.12 -2.53 7.69
CA GLU A 100 -4.13 -2.86 8.73
C GLU A 100 -2.72 -2.97 8.14
N ASP A 101 -2.53 -3.74 7.06
CA ASP A 101 -1.29 -3.84 6.29
C ASP A 101 -0.74 -2.46 5.92
N LYS A 102 -1.62 -1.60 5.41
CA LYS A 102 -1.27 -0.24 4.99
C LYS A 102 -0.84 0.62 6.18
N ALA A 103 -1.54 0.53 7.31
CA ALA A 103 -1.20 1.30 8.50
C ALA A 103 0.20 0.91 9.04
N GLU A 104 0.50 -0.39 9.11
CA GLU A 104 1.79 -0.87 9.60
C GLU A 104 2.93 -0.50 8.62
N ALA A 105 2.68 -0.60 7.30
CA ALA A 105 3.65 -0.16 6.29
C ALA A 105 3.98 1.35 6.42
N ILE A 106 2.98 2.20 6.64
CA ILE A 106 3.20 3.65 6.82
C ILE A 106 4.04 3.91 8.08
N LYS A 107 3.72 3.21 9.18
CA LYS A 107 4.47 3.32 10.44
C LYS A 107 5.93 2.89 10.27
N PHE A 108 6.18 1.78 9.59
CA PHE A 108 7.52 1.30 9.29
C PHE A 108 8.32 2.30 8.43
N VAL A 109 7.71 2.86 7.38
CA VAL A 109 8.34 3.90 6.56
C VAL A 109 8.71 5.12 7.40
N GLY A 110 7.82 5.55 8.31
CA GLY A 110 8.10 6.66 9.24
C GLY A 110 9.27 6.38 10.18
N GLN A 111 9.38 5.14 10.69
CA GLN A 111 10.52 4.71 11.51
C GLN A 111 11.83 4.77 10.71
N VAL A 112 11.85 4.23 9.49
CA VAL A 112 13.03 4.28 8.60
C VAL A 112 13.44 5.72 8.32
N GLN A 113 12.50 6.60 7.97
CA GLN A 113 12.80 8.01 7.72
C GLN A 113 13.38 8.69 8.96
N THR A 114 12.83 8.41 10.14
CA THR A 114 13.34 8.92 11.42
C THR A 114 14.78 8.48 11.67
N ILE A 115 15.08 7.19 11.46
CA ILE A 115 16.44 6.63 11.58
C ILE A 115 17.40 7.35 10.63
N LEU A 116 17.02 7.51 9.37
CA LEU A 116 17.84 8.19 8.36
C LEU A 116 18.12 9.65 8.72
N MET A 117 17.12 10.37 9.23
CA MET A 117 17.30 11.75 9.70
C MET A 117 18.25 11.81 10.89
N LYS A 118 18.04 10.96 11.91
CA LYS A 118 18.91 10.88 13.09
C LYS A 118 20.35 10.59 12.72
N ALA A 119 20.55 9.62 11.82
CA ALA A 119 21.88 9.25 11.33
C ALA A 119 22.57 10.42 10.61
N ARG A 120 21.83 11.18 9.79
CA ARG A 120 22.36 12.39 9.11
C ARG A 120 22.71 13.50 10.09
N SER A 121 21.89 13.72 11.12
CA SER A 121 22.13 14.77 12.12
C SER A 121 23.10 14.38 13.23
N GLY A 122 23.65 13.15 13.21
CA GLY A 122 24.51 12.64 14.28
C GLY A 122 23.80 12.33 15.60
N GLN A 123 22.46 12.24 15.60
CA GLN A 123 21.69 11.87 16.78
C GLN A 123 21.84 10.37 17.07
N LYS A 124 21.82 10.00 18.35
CA LYS A 124 21.92 8.59 18.78
C LYS A 124 20.61 7.86 18.47
N LEU A 125 20.74 6.69 17.85
CA LEU A 125 19.63 5.75 17.66
C LEU A 125 19.27 5.03 18.98
N THR A 126 17.99 4.73 19.18
CA THR A 126 17.53 3.86 20.29
C THR A 126 17.98 2.41 20.07
N PRO A 127 17.95 1.54 21.10
CA PRO A 127 18.26 0.12 20.94
C PRO A 127 17.44 -0.58 19.85
N GLU A 128 16.15 -0.26 19.74
CA GLU A 128 15.22 -0.82 18.77
C GLU A 128 15.56 -0.36 17.34
N GLU A 129 15.83 0.94 17.18
CA GLU A 129 16.29 1.51 15.91
C GLU A 129 17.63 0.88 15.46
N LYS A 130 18.55 0.61 16.39
CA LYS A 130 19.80 -0.08 16.06
C LYS A 130 19.56 -1.52 15.61
N ALA A 131 18.64 -2.23 16.25
CA ALA A 131 18.28 -3.59 15.85
C ALA A 131 17.71 -3.61 14.42
N LEU A 132 16.82 -2.65 14.09
CA LEU A 132 16.31 -2.49 12.73
C LEU A 132 17.43 -2.27 11.71
N VAL A 133 18.39 -1.38 11.99
CA VAL A 133 19.54 -1.14 11.10
C VAL A 133 20.45 -2.36 10.96
N GLN A 134 20.61 -3.16 12.01
CA GLN A 134 21.43 -4.36 11.96
C GLN A 134 20.78 -5.49 11.15
N ASN A 135 19.46 -5.58 11.21
CA ASN A 135 18.68 -6.61 10.53
C ASN A 135 18.40 -6.27 9.06
N ASP A 136 18.47 -4.99 8.67
CA ASP A 136 18.27 -4.53 7.28
C ASP A 136 19.58 -4.02 6.63
N PRO A 137 20.22 -4.83 5.78
CA PRO A 137 21.44 -4.42 5.06
C PRO A 137 21.25 -3.20 4.16
N PHE A 138 20.07 -2.99 3.58
CA PHE A 138 19.80 -1.86 2.69
C PHE A 138 19.69 -0.57 3.50
N LEU A 139 19.00 -0.62 4.64
CA LEU A 139 18.94 0.52 5.56
C LEU A 139 20.33 0.92 6.05
N LYS A 140 21.17 -0.06 6.38
CA LYS A 140 22.55 0.19 6.79
C LYS A 140 23.36 0.86 5.68
N GLN A 141 23.24 0.42 4.43
CA GLN A 141 23.92 1.03 3.29
C GLN A 141 23.46 2.46 3.05
N GLU A 142 22.15 2.70 3.10
CA GLU A 142 21.56 4.03 2.91
C GLU A 142 22.04 5.03 3.98
N ILE A 143 22.17 4.58 5.23
CA ILE A 143 22.73 5.40 6.31
C ILE A 143 24.17 5.83 6.00
N GLU A 144 25.02 4.90 5.60
CA GLU A 144 26.43 5.20 5.32
C GLU A 144 26.58 6.13 4.11
N LEU A 145 25.75 5.95 3.07
CA LEU A 145 25.70 6.85 1.92
C LEU A 145 25.35 8.29 2.35
N ARG A 146 24.31 8.47 3.16
CA ARG A 146 23.88 9.81 3.60
C ARG A 146 24.87 10.49 4.53
N LYS A 147 25.58 9.74 5.38
CA LYS A 147 26.67 10.31 6.20
C LYS A 147 27.81 10.84 5.33
N SER A 148 28.16 10.11 4.27
CA SER A 148 29.24 10.52 3.35
C SER A 148 28.91 11.78 2.54
N GLN A 149 27.63 12.06 2.30
CA GLN A 149 27.15 13.24 1.57
C GLN A 149 26.92 14.48 2.45
N ALA A 150 26.92 14.32 3.77
CA ALA A 150 26.73 15.42 4.72
C ALA A 150 28.05 16.11 5.11
N LEU A 151 29.19 15.58 4.64
CA LEU A 151 30.54 16.14 4.74
C LEU A 151 30.89 16.92 3.47
#